data_AF-A0A0K1PL37-F1
#
_entry.id   AF-A0A0K1PL37-F1
#
_cell.length_a   1.000
_cell.length_b   1.000
_cell.length_c   1.000
_cell.angle_alpha   90.00
_cell.angle_beta   90.00
_cell.angle_gamma   90.00
#
_symmetry.space_group_name_H-M   'P 1'
#
loop_
_entity.id
_entity.type
_entity.pdbx_description
1 polymer ?
#
loop_
_entity_poly.entity_id
_entity_poly.type
_entity_poly.pdbx_seq_one_letter_code
_entity_poly.pdbx_strand_id
1 'polypeptide(L)'
;MTKFCLAMEEHRRSEAGRVRTAREFVAHFFPHDDGKAKDQLFVHMPKEVRGPVLSAWGIRGAKAASRDEDDKVREVVHDALVAGDIDDATFEEGVTSQVLVDWIALPDWWSFWRQGKLSGVAIQKALATARELHLIDDKWFLLNVQGRGGKLKGTDVVCDTLSKDQIVAWVRKIHESGDGSAAGIVGAISWETVLAKTAQDALLFALDAFAKKVGLFVEPPPVEEKKPEAKLETKPETKSVRPAPPAAATAPAAATTNPAVATTPAASAVTAAHPKVPAEALTAKHDKVAEAYPTMNAPHDILAAAEAEVVKARVALAERERRDSGMTAPIPVAAATAHIVDDVPVEIEEDTPSIPTLGGAGQSEEESPKLKEARAAMMATLMQSGPGDVAANPRQAWGESDVPAKPSSLEWPAPPPGMVSVISPGTKTPVPAGPPSDEFLTFESLDDEMERPQARSAPPPLPKR
;
A
#
# COMPACT_ATOMS: atom_id res chain seq x y z
N MET A 1 -14.16 -4.49 7.16
CA MET A 1 -12.77 -4.90 6.85
C MET A 1 -12.56 -5.11 5.36
N THR A 2 -13.27 -6.02 4.71
CA THR A 2 -13.11 -6.35 3.27
C THR A 2 -13.04 -5.11 2.36
N LYS A 3 -13.94 -4.13 2.55
CA LYS A 3 -13.93 -2.85 1.80
C LYS A 3 -12.61 -2.08 1.93
N PHE A 4 -11.98 -2.10 3.11
CA PHE A 4 -10.68 -1.47 3.34
C PHE A 4 -9.59 -2.20 2.57
N CYS A 5 -9.50 -3.53 2.72
CA CYS A 5 -8.51 -4.35 2.01
C CYS A 5 -8.65 -4.21 0.49
N LEU A 6 -9.88 -4.21 -0.03
CA LEU A 6 -10.16 -4.02 -1.45
C LEU A 6 -9.67 -2.66 -1.95
N ALA A 7 -10.03 -1.57 -1.28
CA ALA A 7 -9.59 -0.23 -1.66
C ALA A 7 -8.06 -0.08 -1.62
N MET A 8 -7.41 -0.72 -0.65
CA MET A 8 -5.95 -0.73 -0.54
C MET A 8 -5.28 -1.58 -1.61
N GLU A 9 -5.87 -2.71 -1.98
CA GLU A 9 -5.38 -3.56 -3.05
C GLU A 9 -5.53 -2.91 -4.43
N GLU A 10 -6.66 -2.24 -4.69
CA GLU A 10 -6.84 -1.43 -5.89
C GLU A 10 -5.84 -0.28 -5.97
N HIS A 11 -5.64 0.44 -4.86
CA HIS A 11 -4.64 1.50 -4.81
C HIS A 11 -3.22 0.95 -5.02
N ARG A 12 -2.90 -0.22 -4.43
CA ARG A 12 -1.59 -0.88 -4.59
C ARG A 12 -1.27 -1.20 -6.04
N ARG A 13 -2.27 -1.50 -6.86
CA ARG A 13 -2.10 -1.81 -8.29
C ARG A 13 -1.91 -0.56 -9.15
N SER A 14 -2.31 0.62 -8.66
CA SER A 14 -2.07 1.88 -9.35
C SER A 14 -0.60 2.30 -9.32
N GLU A 15 -0.16 3.08 -10.31
CA GLU A 15 1.21 3.59 -10.39
C GLU A 15 1.60 4.43 -9.16
N ALA A 16 0.67 5.27 -8.66
CA ALA A 16 0.90 6.12 -7.50
C ALA A 16 0.97 5.33 -6.17
N GLY A 17 0.22 4.23 -6.08
CA GLY A 17 0.13 3.41 -4.86
C GLY A 17 0.99 2.16 -4.89
N ARG A 18 1.83 1.96 -5.91
CA ARG A 18 2.61 0.73 -6.09
C ARG A 18 3.58 0.49 -4.94
N VAL A 19 3.23 -0.45 -4.05
CA VAL A 19 4.05 -0.83 -2.88
C VAL A 19 5.01 -2.00 -3.19
N ARG A 20 4.59 -2.89 -4.09
CA ARG A 20 5.28 -4.13 -4.49
C ARG A 20 5.08 -4.38 -5.97
N THR A 21 6.12 -4.79 -6.67
CA THR A 21 6.11 -5.19 -8.09
C THR A 21 5.36 -6.51 -8.32
N ALA A 22 5.00 -6.80 -9.58
CA ALA A 22 4.24 -8.00 -9.92
C ALA A 22 5.06 -9.26 -9.60
N ARG A 23 6.37 -9.18 -9.85
CA ARG A 23 7.34 -10.20 -9.45
C ARG A 23 7.33 -10.48 -7.95
N GLU A 24 7.26 -9.45 -7.12
CA GLU A 24 7.19 -9.62 -5.66
C GLU A 24 5.84 -10.21 -5.22
N PHE A 25 4.76 -9.92 -5.96
CA PHE A 25 3.44 -10.53 -5.75
C PHE A 25 3.50 -12.03 -6.02
N VAL A 26 4.03 -12.44 -7.18
CA VAL A 26 4.24 -13.85 -7.53
C VAL A 26 5.16 -14.53 -6.52
N ALA A 27 6.30 -13.93 -6.18
CA ALA A 27 7.24 -14.50 -5.21
C ALA A 27 6.64 -14.69 -3.82
N HIS A 28 5.67 -13.87 -3.42
CA HIS A 28 5.01 -13.99 -2.12
C HIS A 28 3.90 -15.05 -2.12
N PHE A 29 2.98 -14.99 -3.09
CA PHE A 29 1.79 -15.85 -3.12
C PHE A 29 1.99 -17.17 -3.87
N PHE A 30 2.98 -17.22 -4.75
CA PHE A 30 3.33 -18.39 -5.54
C PHE A 30 4.86 -18.53 -5.69
N PRO A 31 5.61 -18.64 -4.57
CA PRO A 31 7.05 -18.85 -4.63
C PRO A 31 7.34 -20.14 -5.40
N HIS A 32 8.18 -20.01 -6.42
CA HIS A 32 8.55 -21.09 -7.31
C HIS A 32 10.04 -21.01 -7.67
N ASP A 33 10.59 -22.20 -7.91
CA ASP A 33 11.92 -22.45 -8.47
C ASP A 33 11.74 -23.32 -9.74
N ASP A 34 12.83 -23.64 -10.45
CA ASP A 34 12.78 -24.45 -11.68
C ASP A 34 12.12 -25.84 -11.51
N GLY A 35 12.07 -26.39 -10.29
CA GLY A 35 11.55 -27.73 -10.03
C GLY A 35 10.43 -27.84 -9.00
N LYS A 36 10.09 -26.76 -8.30
CA LYS A 36 9.09 -26.77 -7.21
C LYS A 36 8.36 -25.44 -7.14
N ALA A 37 7.08 -25.50 -6.82
CA ALA A 37 6.29 -24.34 -6.45
C ALA A 37 5.54 -24.62 -5.14
N LYS A 38 5.25 -23.55 -4.39
CA LYS A 38 4.31 -23.59 -3.27
C LYS A 38 3.16 -22.64 -3.58
N ASP A 39 1.97 -23.19 -3.63
CA ASP A 39 0.75 -22.42 -3.81
C ASP A 39 0.24 -21.90 -2.47
N GLN A 40 0.14 -20.57 -2.34
CA GLN A 40 -0.46 -19.89 -1.19
C GLN A 40 -1.70 -19.09 -1.60
N LEU A 41 -2.12 -19.20 -2.86
CA LEU A 41 -3.20 -18.40 -3.43
C LEU A 41 -4.40 -19.26 -3.81
N PHE A 42 -4.22 -20.25 -4.70
CA PHE A 42 -5.32 -21.04 -5.24
C PHE A 42 -5.82 -22.13 -4.29
N VAL A 43 -4.98 -22.53 -3.32
CA VAL A 43 -5.36 -23.44 -2.23
C VAL A 43 -6.54 -22.93 -1.40
N HIS A 44 -6.75 -21.60 -1.37
CA HIS A 44 -7.88 -20.99 -0.68
C HIS A 44 -9.08 -20.69 -1.59
N MET A 45 -8.93 -20.86 -2.91
CA MET A 45 -9.97 -20.57 -3.88
C MET A 45 -10.73 -21.84 -4.27
N PRO A 46 -12.07 -21.82 -4.28
CA PRO A 46 -12.85 -22.93 -4.77
C PRO A 46 -12.69 -23.08 -6.29
N LYS A 47 -13.00 -24.27 -6.81
CA LYS A 47 -12.79 -24.65 -8.21
C LYS A 47 -13.51 -23.73 -9.18
N GLU A 48 -14.67 -23.24 -8.78
CA GLU A 48 -15.53 -22.33 -9.53
C GLU A 48 -14.91 -20.94 -9.71
N VAL A 49 -14.01 -20.54 -8.82
CA VAL A 49 -13.35 -19.23 -8.85
C VAL A 49 -12.00 -19.33 -9.56
N ARG A 50 -11.18 -20.33 -9.24
CA ARG A 50 -9.88 -20.50 -9.90
C ARG A 50 -9.99 -20.97 -11.35
N GLY A 51 -11.01 -21.76 -11.68
CA GLY A 51 -11.22 -22.28 -13.04
C GLY A 51 -11.27 -21.19 -14.11
N PRO A 52 -12.12 -20.15 -13.94
CA PRO A 52 -12.14 -18.98 -14.82
C PRO A 52 -10.80 -18.25 -14.93
N VAL A 53 -10.04 -18.10 -13.84
CA VAL A 53 -8.72 -17.44 -13.84
C VAL A 53 -7.73 -18.22 -14.72
N LEU A 54 -7.59 -19.53 -14.50
CA LEU A 54 -6.72 -20.39 -15.29
C LEU A 54 -7.14 -20.46 -16.76
N SER A 55 -8.45 -20.40 -17.03
CA SER A 55 -8.97 -20.40 -18.38
C SER A 55 -8.77 -19.08 -19.11
N ALA A 56 -8.83 -17.95 -18.40
CA ALA A 56 -8.58 -16.62 -18.96
C ALA A 56 -7.11 -16.46 -19.38
N TRP A 57 -6.19 -17.09 -18.66
CA TRP A 57 -4.78 -17.18 -19.04
C TRP A 57 -4.48 -18.12 -20.21
N GLY A 58 -5.45 -18.92 -20.66
CA GLY A 58 -5.25 -19.85 -21.77
C GLY A 58 -4.42 -21.10 -21.43
N ILE A 59 -3.93 -21.24 -20.20
CA ILE A 59 -3.13 -22.40 -19.76
C ILE A 59 -3.97 -23.67 -19.58
N ARG A 60 -5.29 -23.52 -19.39
CA ARG A 60 -6.25 -24.63 -19.31
C ARG A 60 -7.57 -24.29 -19.98
N GLY A 61 -8.23 -25.28 -20.56
CA GLY A 61 -9.61 -25.12 -21.00
C GLY A 61 -10.58 -25.03 -19.81
N ALA A 62 -11.61 -24.20 -19.90
CA ALA A 62 -12.59 -23.95 -18.82
C ALA A 62 -13.13 -25.22 -18.14
N LYS A 63 -13.44 -26.28 -18.91
CA LYS A 63 -13.93 -27.56 -18.37
C LYS A 63 -12.86 -28.32 -17.58
N ALA A 64 -11.61 -28.30 -18.04
CA ALA A 64 -10.50 -28.94 -17.34
C ALA A 64 -10.14 -28.16 -16.07
N ALA A 65 -10.04 -26.83 -16.18
CA ALA A 65 -9.71 -25.95 -15.06
C ALA A 65 -10.68 -26.10 -13.87
N SER A 66 -11.98 -26.26 -14.15
CA SER A 66 -13.00 -26.49 -13.09
C SER A 66 -12.90 -27.85 -12.39
N ARG A 67 -12.15 -28.81 -12.95
CA ARG A 67 -12.00 -30.17 -12.42
C ARG A 67 -10.64 -30.42 -11.76
N ASP A 68 -9.67 -29.55 -12.03
CA ASP A 68 -8.31 -29.69 -11.51
C ASP A 68 -8.30 -29.53 -9.97
N GLU A 69 -7.64 -30.48 -9.30
CA GLU A 69 -7.34 -30.41 -7.86
C GLU A 69 -6.19 -29.45 -7.58
N ASP A 70 -6.01 -29.06 -6.32
CA ASP A 70 -5.04 -28.02 -5.90
C ASP A 70 -3.61 -28.35 -6.37
N ASP A 71 -3.19 -29.61 -6.23
CA ASP A 71 -1.88 -30.07 -6.70
C ASP A 71 -1.72 -29.92 -8.21
N LYS A 72 -2.80 -30.15 -8.98
CA LYS A 72 -2.76 -30.02 -10.44
C LYS A 72 -2.78 -28.56 -10.87
N VAL A 73 -3.56 -27.72 -10.18
CA VAL A 73 -3.53 -26.27 -10.41
C VAL A 73 -2.13 -25.72 -10.15
N ARG A 74 -1.50 -26.10 -9.03
CA ARG A 74 -0.13 -25.71 -8.71
C ARG A 74 0.87 -26.14 -9.80
N GLU A 75 0.82 -27.38 -10.26
CA GLU A 75 1.71 -27.90 -11.30
C GLU A 75 1.54 -27.11 -12.61
N VAL A 76 0.30 -26.89 -13.05
CA VAL A 76 0.02 -26.22 -14.33
C VAL A 76 0.42 -24.74 -14.29
N VAL A 77 0.16 -24.05 -13.17
CA VAL A 77 0.57 -22.66 -13.00
C VAL A 77 2.10 -22.54 -12.94
N HIS A 78 2.76 -23.48 -12.27
CA HIS A 78 4.22 -23.56 -12.23
C HIS A 78 4.82 -23.77 -13.62
N ASP A 79 4.31 -24.76 -14.38
CA ASP A 79 4.74 -25.03 -15.74
C ASP A 79 4.58 -23.80 -16.65
N ALA A 80 3.45 -23.10 -16.55
CA ALA A 80 3.17 -21.91 -17.34
C ALA A 80 4.12 -20.74 -17.02
N LEU A 81 4.46 -20.53 -15.75
CA LEU A 81 5.41 -19.50 -15.33
C LEU A 81 6.84 -19.83 -15.81
N VAL A 82 7.26 -21.10 -15.70
CA VAL A 82 8.59 -21.56 -16.16
C VAL A 82 8.70 -21.53 -17.68
N ALA A 83 7.63 -21.90 -18.39
CA ALA A 83 7.56 -21.85 -19.85
C ALA A 83 7.49 -20.41 -20.39
N GLY A 84 7.11 -19.44 -19.56
CA GLY A 84 6.88 -18.06 -19.96
C GLY A 84 5.56 -17.85 -20.70
N ASP A 85 4.61 -18.77 -20.57
CA ASP A 85 3.24 -18.64 -21.10
C ASP A 85 2.46 -17.57 -20.33
N ILE A 86 2.80 -17.36 -19.05
CA ILE A 86 2.30 -16.30 -18.18
C ILE A 86 3.51 -15.58 -17.61
N ASP A 87 3.51 -14.25 -17.70
CA ASP A 87 4.48 -13.40 -17.00
C ASP A 87 3.95 -12.89 -15.66
N ASP A 88 4.83 -12.28 -14.86
CA ASP A 88 4.48 -11.80 -13.52
C ASP A 88 3.29 -10.82 -13.53
N ALA A 89 3.19 -9.97 -14.57
CA ALA A 89 2.13 -8.98 -14.72
C ALA A 89 0.79 -9.65 -15.04
N THR A 90 0.77 -10.57 -16.01
CA THR A 90 -0.43 -11.34 -16.39
C THR A 90 -0.94 -12.18 -15.21
N PHE A 91 -0.04 -12.71 -14.39
CA PHE A 91 -0.39 -13.42 -13.15
C PHE A 91 -1.10 -12.49 -12.15
N GLU A 92 -0.53 -11.32 -11.87
CA GLU A 92 -1.12 -10.36 -10.94
C GLU A 92 -2.46 -9.80 -11.45
N GLU A 93 -2.56 -9.48 -12.74
CA GLU A 93 -3.74 -8.89 -13.36
C GLU A 93 -4.90 -9.90 -13.46
N GLY A 94 -4.60 -11.16 -13.79
CA GLY A 94 -5.62 -12.21 -13.89
C GLY A 94 -6.27 -12.54 -12.55
N VAL A 95 -5.56 -12.36 -11.44
CA VAL A 95 -6.12 -12.46 -10.10
C VAL A 95 -6.65 -11.09 -9.70
N THR A 96 -7.94 -10.83 -9.94
CA THR A 96 -8.56 -9.53 -9.62
C THR A 96 -8.43 -9.17 -8.13
N SER A 97 -8.45 -7.87 -7.83
CA SER A 97 -8.40 -7.36 -6.45
C SER A 97 -9.48 -8.00 -5.56
N GLN A 98 -10.69 -8.16 -6.11
CA GLN A 98 -11.82 -8.77 -5.41
C GLN A 98 -11.56 -10.25 -5.10
N VAL A 99 -11.13 -11.03 -6.10
CA VAL A 99 -10.81 -12.45 -5.92
C VAL A 99 -9.69 -12.64 -4.91
N LEU A 100 -8.65 -11.79 -4.94
CA LEU A 100 -7.59 -11.86 -3.96
C LEU A 100 -8.13 -11.65 -2.53
N VAL A 101 -8.85 -10.56 -2.30
CA VAL A 101 -9.30 -10.15 -0.95
C VAL A 101 -10.39 -11.08 -0.38
N ASP A 102 -11.23 -11.66 -1.23
CA ASP A 102 -12.31 -12.56 -0.79
C ASP A 102 -11.79 -13.94 -0.35
N TRP A 103 -10.72 -14.42 -0.97
CA TRP A 103 -10.27 -15.80 -0.79
C TRP A 103 -8.97 -15.93 -0.01
N ILE A 104 -8.12 -14.92 0.02
CA ILE A 104 -6.86 -15.03 0.75
C ILE A 104 -7.02 -14.75 2.25
N ALA A 105 -6.15 -15.36 3.06
CA ALA A 105 -6.02 -14.98 4.45
C ALA A 105 -5.60 -13.49 4.54
N LEU A 106 -6.49 -12.67 5.08
CA LEU A 106 -6.24 -11.22 5.22
C LEU A 106 -4.94 -10.88 5.96
N PRO A 107 -4.48 -11.66 6.98
CA PRO A 107 -3.18 -11.42 7.58
C PRO A 107 -2.00 -11.62 6.64
N ASP A 108 -2.08 -12.58 5.73
CA ASP A 108 -1.03 -12.84 4.74
C ASP A 108 -1.00 -11.72 3.70
N TRP A 109 -2.18 -11.29 3.22
CA TRP A 109 -2.29 -10.10 2.37
C TRP A 109 -1.75 -8.84 3.05
N TRP A 110 -2.07 -8.64 4.33
CA TRP A 110 -1.55 -7.50 5.09
C TRP A 110 -0.03 -7.57 5.23
N SER A 111 0.52 -8.74 5.52
CA SER A 111 1.96 -8.98 5.61
C SER A 111 2.66 -8.66 4.29
N PHE A 112 2.11 -9.15 3.17
CA PHE A 112 2.59 -8.82 1.83
C PHE A 112 2.62 -7.31 1.58
N TRP A 113 1.48 -6.64 1.82
CA TRP A 113 1.32 -5.21 1.59
C TRP A 113 2.27 -4.40 2.50
N ARG A 114 2.35 -4.76 3.78
CA ARG A 114 3.12 -4.03 4.80
C ARG A 114 4.63 -4.18 4.67
N GLN A 115 5.11 -5.30 4.17
CA GLN A 115 6.55 -5.57 3.98
C GLN A 115 7.15 -4.81 2.79
N GLY A 116 6.33 -4.26 1.89
CA GLY A 116 6.84 -3.51 0.75
C GLY A 116 7.29 -2.09 1.08
N LYS A 117 7.80 -1.40 0.05
CA LYS A 117 8.27 -0.01 0.19
C LYS A 117 7.06 0.92 0.23
N LEU A 118 6.48 1.06 1.42
CA LEU A 118 5.33 1.93 1.63
C LEU A 118 5.72 3.40 1.41
N SER A 119 5.17 4.00 0.36
CA SER A 119 5.25 5.44 0.14
C SER A 119 4.38 6.18 1.15
N GLY A 120 4.70 7.45 1.42
CA GLY A 120 3.85 8.32 2.24
C GLY A 120 2.41 8.35 1.71
N VAL A 121 2.22 8.40 0.39
CA VAL A 121 0.90 8.39 -0.27
C VAL A 121 0.10 7.13 0.07
N ALA A 122 0.73 5.95 0.01
CA ALA A 122 0.04 4.68 0.33
C ALA A 122 -0.40 4.64 1.80
N ILE A 123 0.43 5.13 2.73
CA ILE A 123 0.12 5.19 4.16
C ILE A 123 -1.02 6.18 4.43
N GLN A 124 -0.95 7.36 3.81
CA GLN A 124 -1.99 8.38 3.92
C GLN A 124 -3.33 7.86 3.37
N LYS A 125 -3.31 7.19 2.20
CA LYS A 125 -4.50 6.57 1.63
C LYS A 125 -5.09 5.49 2.54
N ALA A 126 -4.25 4.68 3.18
CA ALA A 126 -4.70 3.69 4.16
C ALA A 126 -5.42 4.33 5.35
N LEU A 127 -4.80 5.33 5.99
CA LEU A 127 -5.40 5.99 7.15
C LEU A 127 -6.66 6.79 6.77
N ALA A 128 -6.68 7.44 5.61
CA ALA A 128 -7.88 8.09 5.08
C ALA A 128 -9.02 7.10 4.86
N THR A 129 -8.76 6.01 4.16
CA THR A 129 -9.76 4.96 3.88
C THR A 129 -10.26 4.31 5.18
N ALA A 130 -9.37 4.08 6.15
CA ALA A 130 -9.75 3.54 7.46
C ALA A 130 -10.69 4.49 8.23
N ARG A 131 -10.46 5.80 8.13
CA ARG A 131 -11.32 6.84 8.73
C ARG A 131 -12.68 6.94 8.01
N GLU A 132 -12.67 6.95 6.67
CA GLU A 132 -13.89 6.99 5.84
C GLU A 132 -14.81 5.80 6.11
N LEU A 133 -14.23 4.61 6.36
CA LEU A 133 -14.96 3.40 6.70
C LEU A 133 -15.29 3.29 8.20
N HIS A 134 -15.04 4.34 8.99
CA HIS A 134 -15.25 4.40 10.44
C HIS A 134 -14.55 3.27 11.22
N LEU A 135 -13.45 2.73 10.70
CA LEU A 135 -12.65 1.71 11.40
C LEU A 135 -11.74 2.36 12.47
N ILE A 136 -11.38 3.62 12.23
CA ILE A 136 -10.71 4.50 13.19
C ILE A 136 -11.50 5.79 13.33
N ASP A 137 -11.50 6.35 14.53
CA ASP A 137 -12.00 7.69 14.81
C ASP A 137 -10.84 8.64 15.14
N ASP A 138 -11.12 9.94 15.12
CA ASP A 138 -10.12 10.99 15.33
C ASP A 138 -9.47 10.89 16.73
N LYS A 139 -10.24 10.44 17.73
CA LYS A 139 -9.76 10.20 19.09
C LYS A 139 -8.75 9.05 19.12
N TRP A 140 -9.08 7.92 18.52
CA TRP A 140 -8.21 6.75 18.45
C TRP A 140 -6.93 7.08 17.69
N PHE A 141 -7.02 7.84 16.59
CA PHE A 141 -5.84 8.26 15.83
C PHE A 141 -4.89 9.08 16.69
N LEU A 142 -5.38 10.13 17.37
CA LEU A 142 -4.54 10.96 18.23
C LEU A 142 -3.95 10.17 19.43
N LEU A 143 -4.63 9.13 19.92
CA LEU A 143 -4.06 8.29 20.98
C LEU A 143 -2.96 7.33 20.48
N ASN A 144 -3.03 6.93 19.22
CA ASN A 144 -2.13 5.90 18.66
C ASN A 144 -1.04 6.47 17.77
N VAL A 145 -1.10 7.74 17.37
CA VAL A 145 0.00 8.38 16.63
C VAL A 145 1.17 8.67 17.58
N GLN A 146 2.35 8.14 17.22
CA GLN A 146 3.55 8.26 18.04
C GLN A 146 4.76 8.57 17.16
N GLY A 147 5.49 9.64 17.48
CA GLY A 147 6.67 10.08 16.75
C GLY A 147 7.95 9.96 17.56
N ARG A 148 9.11 10.01 16.88
CA ARG A 148 10.46 10.04 17.49
C ARG A 148 10.70 8.93 18.53
N GLY A 149 10.29 7.70 18.22
CA GLY A 149 10.42 6.54 19.12
C GLY A 149 9.53 6.62 20.35
N GLY A 150 8.32 7.20 20.22
CA GLY A 150 7.34 7.31 21.31
C GLY A 150 7.54 8.52 22.23
N LYS A 151 8.53 9.38 21.96
CA LYS A 151 8.78 10.62 22.72
C LYS A 151 7.69 11.67 22.49
N LEU A 152 7.14 11.72 21.28
CA LEU A 152 6.02 12.59 20.94
C LEU A 152 4.78 11.73 20.75
N LYS A 153 3.63 12.19 21.27
CA LYS A 153 2.35 11.48 21.17
C LYS A 153 1.21 12.44 20.83
N GLY A 154 0.22 11.95 20.10
CA GLY A 154 -0.98 12.71 19.77
C GLY A 154 -0.70 14.03 19.07
N THR A 155 -1.27 15.11 19.58
CA THR A 155 -1.16 16.45 18.99
C THR A 155 0.27 16.95 18.89
N ASP A 156 1.17 16.51 19.79
CA ASP A 156 2.58 16.90 19.75
C ASP A 156 3.28 16.38 18.49
N VAL A 157 2.87 15.21 18.00
CA VAL A 157 3.41 14.63 16.76
C VAL A 157 2.97 15.44 15.55
N VAL A 158 1.72 15.91 15.56
CA VAL A 158 1.18 16.77 14.49
C VAL A 158 1.90 18.11 14.50
N CYS A 159 2.08 18.71 15.68
CA CYS A 159 2.79 19.99 15.85
C CYS A 159 4.28 19.93 15.46
N ASP A 160 4.94 18.77 15.54
CA ASP A 160 6.39 18.65 15.29
C ASP A 160 6.83 19.09 13.89
N THR A 161 5.90 19.04 12.94
CA THR A 161 6.15 19.34 11.51
C THR A 161 5.50 20.63 11.03
N LEU A 162 4.68 21.25 11.89
CA LEU A 162 3.99 22.49 11.59
C LEU A 162 4.87 23.68 11.95
N SER A 163 4.82 24.73 11.13
CA SER A 163 5.40 26.01 11.48
C SER A 163 4.63 26.67 12.64
N LYS A 164 5.29 27.57 13.36
CA LYS A 164 4.67 28.33 14.46
C LYS A 164 3.37 29.04 14.01
N ASP A 165 3.39 29.64 12.83
CA ASP A 165 2.22 30.37 12.30
C ASP A 165 1.06 29.43 12.01
N GLN A 166 1.34 28.23 11.49
CA GLN A 166 0.32 27.19 11.29
C GLN A 166 -0.27 26.70 12.61
N ILE A 167 0.56 26.52 13.65
CA ILE A 167 0.08 26.12 14.98
C ILE A 167 -0.82 27.22 15.57
N VAL A 168 -0.42 28.50 15.49
CA VAL A 168 -1.24 29.61 16.00
C VAL A 168 -2.56 29.72 15.23
N ALA A 169 -2.54 29.58 13.90
CA ALA A 169 -3.74 29.56 13.08
C ALA A 169 -4.66 28.38 13.42
N TRP A 170 -4.09 27.21 13.67
CA TRP A 170 -4.83 26.01 14.06
C TRP A 170 -5.51 26.20 15.43
N VAL A 171 -4.78 26.66 16.44
CA VAL A 171 -5.34 26.94 17.78
C VAL A 171 -6.45 28.00 17.71
N ARG A 172 -6.27 29.05 16.88
CA ARG A 172 -7.30 30.05 16.67
C ARG A 172 -8.57 29.43 16.08
N LYS A 173 -8.45 28.57 15.06
CA LYS A 173 -9.60 27.87 14.48
C LYS A 173 -10.30 26.95 15.48
N ILE A 174 -9.56 26.25 16.34
CA ILE A 174 -10.14 25.43 17.42
C ILE A 174 -10.97 26.33 18.35
N HIS A 175 -10.41 27.47 18.79
CA HIS A 175 -11.13 28.43 19.64
C HIS A 175 -12.37 29.04 18.95
N GLU A 176 -12.26 29.38 17.66
CA GLU A 176 -13.38 29.90 16.86
C GLU A 176 -14.50 28.87 16.71
N SER A 177 -14.16 27.59 16.54
CA SER A 177 -15.14 26.50 16.46
C SER A 177 -15.80 26.18 17.80
N GLY A 178 -15.11 26.44 18.92
CA GLY A 178 -15.54 26.04 20.26
C GLY A 178 -15.51 24.53 20.53
N ASP A 179 -15.08 23.71 19.56
CA ASP A 179 -15.05 22.26 19.66
C ASP A 179 -13.65 21.75 20.05
N GLY A 180 -13.45 21.52 21.35
CA GLY A 180 -12.24 20.91 21.89
C GLY A 180 -12.19 19.38 21.80
N SER A 181 -13.17 18.74 21.14
CA SER A 181 -13.14 17.29 20.92
C SER A 181 -12.02 16.89 19.96
N ALA A 182 -11.66 15.60 19.94
CA ALA A 182 -10.67 15.10 18.98
C ALA A 182 -11.07 15.37 17.51
N ALA A 183 -12.38 15.31 17.21
CA ALA A 183 -12.90 15.62 15.89
C ALA A 183 -12.79 17.12 15.58
N GLY A 184 -13.09 18.00 16.54
CA GLY A 184 -12.90 19.45 16.39
C GLY A 184 -11.44 19.83 16.17
N ILE A 185 -10.53 19.22 16.93
CA ILE A 185 -9.08 19.41 16.81
C ILE A 185 -8.59 19.00 15.41
N VAL A 186 -8.95 17.80 14.94
CA VAL A 186 -8.57 17.31 13.61
C VAL A 186 -9.26 18.12 12.49
N GLY A 187 -10.54 18.45 12.68
CA GLY A 187 -11.34 19.22 11.73
C GLY A 187 -10.80 20.63 11.50
N ALA A 188 -10.28 21.29 12.54
CA ALA A 188 -9.75 22.65 12.44
C ALA A 188 -8.53 22.79 11.51
N ILE A 189 -7.70 21.74 11.39
CA ILE A 189 -6.53 21.72 10.49
C ILE A 189 -6.78 20.99 9.17
N SER A 190 -7.89 20.25 9.05
CA SER A 190 -8.21 19.23 8.01
C SER A 190 -7.41 17.93 8.16
N TRP A 191 -8.09 16.82 7.89
CA TRP A 191 -7.52 15.48 7.99
C TRP A 191 -6.38 15.26 6.97
N GLU A 192 -6.55 15.81 5.77
CA GLU A 192 -5.60 15.74 4.68
C GLU A 192 -4.29 16.43 5.07
N THR A 193 -4.37 17.58 5.75
CA THR A 193 -3.18 18.30 6.22
C THR A 193 -2.50 17.56 7.36
N VAL A 194 -3.26 16.95 8.28
CA VAL A 194 -2.68 16.09 9.34
C VAL A 194 -1.86 14.96 8.72
N LEU A 195 -2.43 14.24 7.77
CA LEU A 195 -1.77 13.14 7.08
C LEU A 195 -0.59 13.59 6.21
N ALA A 196 -0.69 14.74 5.56
CA ALA A 196 0.36 15.28 4.69
C ALA A 196 1.57 15.83 5.46
N LYS A 197 1.34 16.40 6.65
CA LYS A 197 2.39 17.05 7.44
C LYS A 197 3.01 16.11 8.47
N THR A 198 2.24 15.19 9.04
CA THR A 198 2.77 14.25 10.04
C THR A 198 3.90 13.39 9.47
N ALA A 199 4.96 13.20 10.25
CA ALA A 199 6.11 12.38 9.87
C ALA A 199 5.68 10.95 9.51
N GLN A 200 6.25 10.41 8.42
CA GLN A 200 5.87 9.09 7.89
C GLN A 200 6.03 7.96 8.91
N ASP A 201 7.10 7.97 9.70
CA ASP A 201 7.34 6.95 10.74
C ASP A 201 6.23 6.93 11.79
N ALA A 202 5.66 8.10 12.12
CA ALA A 202 4.58 8.18 13.07
C ALA A 202 3.24 7.69 12.51
N LEU A 203 3.00 7.94 11.21
CA LEU A 203 1.85 7.40 10.51
C LEU A 203 1.95 5.87 10.35
N LEU A 204 3.15 5.34 10.10
CA LEU A 204 3.39 3.89 10.10
C LEU A 204 3.07 3.26 11.45
N PHE A 205 3.48 3.89 12.55
CA PHE A 205 3.14 3.39 13.88
C PHE A 205 1.62 3.36 14.11
N ALA A 206 0.90 4.42 13.72
CA ALA A 206 -0.56 4.46 13.80
C ALA A 206 -1.19 3.37 12.91
N LEU A 207 -0.63 3.13 11.72
CA LEU A 207 -1.11 2.10 10.80
C LEU A 207 -0.89 0.67 11.34
N ASP A 208 0.24 0.43 12.00
CA ASP A 208 0.54 -0.85 12.64
C ASP A 208 -0.37 -1.08 13.87
N ALA A 209 -0.62 -0.04 14.65
CA ALA A 209 -1.62 -0.09 15.73
C ALA A 209 -3.03 -0.37 15.20
N PHE A 210 -3.36 0.18 14.03
CA PHE A 210 -4.64 -0.07 13.36
C PHE A 210 -4.75 -1.54 12.94
N ALA A 211 -3.73 -2.08 12.28
CA ALA A 211 -3.70 -3.48 11.86
C ALA A 211 -3.88 -4.45 13.03
N LYS A 212 -3.26 -4.15 14.17
CA LYS A 212 -3.46 -4.91 15.42
C LYS A 212 -4.89 -4.81 15.95
N LYS A 213 -5.46 -3.59 15.99
CA LYS A 213 -6.84 -3.36 16.46
C LYS A 213 -7.85 -4.19 15.67
N VAL A 214 -7.64 -4.29 14.36
CA VAL A 214 -8.61 -4.87 13.45
C VAL A 214 -8.33 -6.33 13.07
N GLY A 215 -7.31 -6.94 13.67
CA GLY A 215 -6.97 -8.35 13.46
C GLY A 215 -6.32 -8.66 12.10
N LEU A 216 -5.77 -7.67 11.41
CA LEU A 216 -4.97 -7.88 10.18
C LEU A 216 -3.54 -8.34 10.51
N PHE A 217 -3.09 -8.15 11.74
CA PHE A 217 -1.80 -8.62 12.18
C PHE A 217 -1.97 -9.88 13.03
N VAL A 218 -1.48 -11.02 12.55
CA VAL A 218 -1.24 -12.19 13.38
C VAL A 218 0.11 -11.99 14.03
N GLU A 219 0.10 -11.74 15.34
CA GLU A 219 1.34 -11.69 16.09
C GLU A 219 2.03 -13.05 15.97
N PRO A 220 3.24 -13.12 15.41
CA PRO A 220 3.95 -14.39 15.35
C PRO A 220 4.10 -14.89 16.78
N PRO A 221 3.83 -16.19 17.05
CA PRO A 221 3.99 -16.72 18.38
C PRO A 221 5.39 -16.35 18.88
N PRO A 222 5.52 -15.87 20.14
CA PRO A 222 6.83 -15.54 20.68
C PRO A 222 7.67 -16.78 20.49
N VAL A 223 8.68 -16.68 19.63
CA VAL A 223 9.65 -17.74 19.45
C VAL A 223 10.25 -17.87 20.83
N GLU A 224 9.84 -18.90 21.57
CA GLU A 224 10.52 -19.30 22.78
C GLU A 224 11.95 -19.54 22.35
N GLU A 225 12.80 -18.53 22.58
CA GLU A 225 14.23 -18.65 22.43
C GLU A 225 14.58 -19.86 23.28
N LYS A 226 14.86 -20.98 22.62
CA LYS A 226 15.49 -22.13 23.23
C LYS A 226 16.75 -21.59 23.87
N LYS A 227 16.64 -21.30 25.18
CA LYS A 227 17.72 -20.99 26.08
C LYS A 227 18.83 -21.98 25.74
N PRO A 228 20.01 -21.53 25.26
CA PRO A 228 21.07 -22.46 24.93
C PRO A 228 21.37 -23.26 26.20
N GLU A 229 21.09 -24.56 26.16
CA GLU A 229 21.49 -25.49 27.20
C GLU A 229 22.99 -25.29 27.39
N ALA A 230 23.32 -24.78 28.57
CA ALA A 230 24.67 -24.58 29.02
C ALA A 230 25.39 -25.92 28.95
N LYS A 231 26.27 -26.05 27.95
CA LYS A 231 27.24 -27.13 27.85
C LYS A 231 28.13 -27.04 29.10
N LEU A 232 27.91 -27.96 30.04
CA LEU A 232 28.79 -28.25 31.16
C LEU A 232 30.14 -28.71 30.59
N GLU A 233 31.13 -27.82 30.51
CA GLU A 233 32.54 -28.19 30.34
C GLU A 233 33.37 -27.52 31.44
N THR A 234 33.60 -28.32 32.48
CA THR A 234 34.76 -28.41 33.39
C THR A 234 35.83 -27.32 33.38
N LYS A 235 35.92 -26.65 34.54
CA LYS A 235 37.09 -25.95 35.14
C LYS A 235 38.39 -26.78 35.01
N PRO A 236 39.55 -26.15 34.79
CA PRO A 236 40.53 -26.11 35.87
C PRO A 236 41.12 -24.71 36.15
N GLU A 237 41.40 -24.47 37.42
CA GLU A 237 42.16 -23.35 37.99
C GLU A 237 43.52 -23.14 37.33
N THR A 238 43.97 -21.89 37.14
CA THR A 238 45.29 -21.43 37.65
C THR A 238 45.38 -19.89 37.78
N LYS A 239 45.56 -19.44 39.03
CA LYS A 239 46.30 -18.29 39.60
C LYS A 239 46.43 -16.93 38.88
N SER A 240 45.83 -15.93 39.55
CA SER A 240 46.36 -14.61 39.96
C SER A 240 47.87 -14.36 39.82
N VAL A 241 48.27 -13.26 39.13
CA VAL A 241 49.22 -12.22 39.60
C VAL A 241 48.96 -10.89 38.85
N ARG A 242 48.85 -9.77 39.60
CA ARG A 242 48.96 -8.35 39.19
C ARG A 242 50.24 -7.81 39.89
N PRO A 243 51.13 -6.97 39.30
CA PRO A 243 50.91 -5.52 39.12
C PRO A 243 51.58 -4.84 37.90
N ALA A 244 51.29 -3.53 37.78
CA ALA A 244 51.41 -2.59 36.65
C ALA A 244 52.81 -1.90 36.50
N PRO A 245 52.91 -0.70 35.86
CA PRO A 245 53.23 -0.38 34.45
C PRO A 245 54.67 0.21 34.27
N PRO A 246 55.15 0.63 33.07
CA PRO A 246 54.97 2.03 32.62
C PRO A 246 54.99 2.33 31.09
N ALA A 247 54.44 3.51 30.76
CA ALA A 247 54.87 4.57 29.83
C ALA A 247 55.23 4.33 28.33
N ALA A 248 54.49 5.07 27.50
CA ALA A 248 54.91 5.96 26.39
C ALA A 248 55.66 5.39 25.17
N ALA A 249 55.06 5.57 23.97
CA ALA A 249 55.63 6.38 22.87
C ALA A 249 54.90 6.14 21.52
N THR A 250 54.37 7.23 20.97
CA THR A 250 54.51 7.69 19.56
C THR A 250 53.84 6.92 18.39
N ALA A 251 53.08 7.71 17.61
CA ALA A 251 52.37 7.45 16.34
C ALA A 251 53.32 7.33 15.12
N PRO A 252 52.89 7.50 13.84
CA PRO A 252 51.75 6.97 13.05
C PRO A 252 52.25 6.34 11.70
N ALA A 253 51.33 6.18 10.73
CA ALA A 253 51.51 5.92 9.27
C ALA A 253 51.28 4.46 8.84
N ALA A 254 50.75 4.13 7.67
CA ALA A 254 49.98 4.82 6.63
C ALA A 254 49.43 3.72 5.71
N ALA A 255 48.48 4.10 4.86
CA ALA A 255 47.74 3.27 3.92
C ALA A 255 48.60 2.38 3.00
N THR A 256 48.08 1.19 2.70
CA THR A 256 48.47 0.41 1.50
C THR A 256 47.22 0.15 0.67
N THR A 257 47.07 0.95 -0.37
CA THR A 257 46.34 0.60 -1.59
C THR A 257 47.15 -0.42 -2.38
N ASN A 258 46.50 -1.37 -3.06
CA ASN A 258 47.06 -1.96 -4.26
C ASN A 258 45.97 -2.38 -5.26
N PRO A 259 46.25 -2.29 -6.58
CA PRO A 259 45.24 -2.31 -7.64
C PRO A 259 45.26 -3.60 -8.50
N ALA A 260 44.22 -3.67 -9.36
CA ALA A 260 44.19 -4.15 -10.75
C ALA A 260 44.98 -5.41 -11.14
N VAL A 261 44.22 -6.46 -11.50
CA VAL A 261 44.69 -7.60 -12.31
C VAL A 261 44.15 -7.43 -13.74
N ALA A 262 45.07 -7.42 -14.69
CA ALA A 262 44.79 -7.62 -16.11
C ALA A 262 45.52 -8.87 -16.61
N THR A 263 45.05 -9.36 -17.77
CA THR A 263 45.70 -10.25 -18.74
C THR A 263 45.69 -11.77 -18.52
N THR A 264 44.75 -12.42 -19.24
CA THR A 264 44.90 -13.57 -20.18
C THR A 264 46.26 -13.61 -20.95
N PRO A 265 46.66 -14.67 -21.71
CA PRO A 265 45.88 -15.79 -22.30
C PRO A 265 46.60 -17.18 -22.33
N ALA A 266 45.91 -18.21 -22.88
CA ALA A 266 46.40 -19.30 -23.76
C ALA A 266 45.56 -20.59 -23.53
N ALA A 267 44.63 -20.93 -24.42
CA ALA A 267 44.82 -21.74 -25.63
C ALA A 267 45.02 -23.24 -25.38
N SER A 268 43.99 -24.05 -25.67
CA SER A 268 44.14 -25.33 -26.38
C SER A 268 42.80 -25.82 -26.93
N ALA A 269 42.86 -26.14 -28.21
CA ALA A 269 41.78 -26.65 -29.05
C ALA A 269 41.67 -28.18 -28.94
N VAL A 270 40.45 -28.73 -29.03
CA VAL A 270 40.19 -30.10 -29.48
C VAL A 270 38.93 -30.11 -30.36
N THR A 271 39.04 -30.88 -31.42
CA THR A 271 38.28 -30.92 -32.67
C THR A 271 37.11 -31.92 -32.65
N ALA A 272 36.08 -31.63 -33.46
CA ALA A 272 35.24 -32.53 -34.27
C ALA A 272 34.35 -33.62 -33.61
N ALA A 273 33.03 -33.58 -33.90
CA ALA A 273 32.42 -34.41 -34.95
C ALA A 273 30.87 -34.29 -34.95
N HIS A 274 30.31 -33.97 -36.13
CA HIS A 274 28.90 -34.12 -36.50
C HIS A 274 28.57 -35.59 -36.84
N PRO A 275 27.33 -36.06 -36.64
CA PRO A 275 26.75 -37.09 -37.48
C PRO A 275 25.63 -36.53 -38.37
N LYS A 276 25.75 -36.89 -39.65
CA LYS A 276 24.82 -36.70 -40.76
C LYS A 276 24.03 -37.99 -40.93
N VAL A 277 22.69 -37.92 -41.01
CA VAL A 277 21.82 -39.07 -41.34
C VAL A 277 20.85 -38.63 -42.45
N PRO A 278 20.57 -39.49 -43.45
CA PRO A 278 20.18 -39.06 -44.79
C PRO A 278 18.65 -39.01 -45.02
N ALA A 279 18.28 -38.23 -46.02
CA ALA A 279 16.95 -38.20 -46.63
C ALA A 279 16.85 -39.28 -47.72
N GLU A 280 15.76 -40.05 -47.70
CA GLU A 280 15.20 -40.66 -48.92
C GLU A 280 13.70 -40.91 -48.77
N ALA A 281 13.03 -40.84 -49.91
CA ALA A 281 11.63 -40.52 -50.12
C ALA A 281 10.64 -41.66 -49.84
N LEU A 282 9.39 -41.30 -49.52
CA LEU A 282 8.22 -42.06 -49.96
C LEU A 282 7.00 -41.13 -50.09
N THR A 283 6.60 -40.98 -51.35
CA THR A 283 5.33 -40.41 -51.81
C THR A 283 4.16 -41.30 -51.44
N ALA A 284 3.10 -40.76 -50.86
CA ALA A 284 1.76 -41.34 -50.96
C ALA A 284 0.69 -40.24 -50.90
N LYS A 285 -0.15 -40.26 -51.92
CA LYS A 285 -1.29 -39.38 -52.20
C LYS A 285 -2.35 -39.53 -51.11
N HIS A 286 -2.96 -38.44 -50.67
CA HIS A 286 -4.37 -38.46 -50.28
C HIS A 286 -5.05 -37.13 -50.63
N ASP A 287 -6.13 -37.28 -51.39
CA ASP A 287 -7.01 -36.26 -51.90
C ASP A 287 -7.80 -35.53 -50.80
N LYS A 288 -7.83 -34.19 -50.94
CA LYS A 288 -9.03 -33.33 -50.95
C LYS A 288 -10.28 -33.84 -50.18
N VAL A 289 -10.51 -33.26 -49.00
CA VAL A 289 -11.83 -32.76 -48.60
C VAL A 289 -11.62 -31.40 -47.94
N ALA A 290 -12.02 -30.34 -48.65
CA ALA A 290 -12.06 -28.99 -48.14
C ALA A 290 -13.37 -28.81 -47.37
N GLU A 291 -13.29 -28.68 -46.06
CA GLU A 291 -14.39 -28.21 -45.22
C GLU A 291 -13.96 -26.86 -44.65
N ALA A 292 -14.66 -25.82 -45.11
CA ALA A 292 -14.40 -24.43 -44.79
C ALA A 292 -14.76 -24.15 -43.32
N TYR A 293 -13.75 -23.85 -42.50
CA TYR A 293 -13.95 -23.14 -41.24
C TYR A 293 -13.67 -21.65 -41.47
N PRO A 294 -14.60 -20.75 -41.14
CA PRO A 294 -14.34 -19.32 -41.23
C PRO A 294 -13.32 -18.94 -40.16
N THR A 295 -12.16 -18.45 -40.60
CA THR A 295 -11.17 -17.78 -39.77
C THR A 295 -11.75 -16.43 -39.35
N MET A 296 -12.28 -16.33 -38.13
CA MET A 296 -12.58 -15.03 -37.52
C MET A 296 -11.28 -14.44 -36.97
N ASN A 297 -10.74 -13.49 -37.72
CA ASN A 297 -9.76 -12.53 -37.21
C ASN A 297 -10.48 -11.45 -36.38
N ALA A 298 -9.77 -11.00 -35.33
CA ALA A 298 -9.94 -9.78 -34.51
C ALA A 298 -10.86 -9.87 -33.26
N PRO A 299 -10.26 -9.82 -32.04
CA PRO A 299 -10.97 -9.55 -30.78
C PRO A 299 -11.05 -8.06 -30.39
N HIS A 300 -10.80 -7.11 -31.31
CA HIS A 300 -10.81 -5.67 -30.98
C HIS A 300 -12.20 -5.01 -31.01
N ASP A 301 -13.18 -5.57 -31.72
CA ASP A 301 -14.51 -4.94 -31.86
C ASP A 301 -15.46 -5.22 -30.68
N ILE A 302 -15.23 -6.30 -29.92
CA ILE A 302 -16.08 -6.65 -28.77
C ILE A 302 -15.79 -5.72 -27.58
N LEU A 303 -14.54 -5.29 -27.42
CA LEU A 303 -14.14 -4.38 -26.35
C LEU A 303 -14.69 -2.96 -26.59
N ALA A 304 -14.61 -2.47 -27.83
CA ALA A 304 -15.13 -1.15 -28.20
C ALA A 304 -16.66 -1.05 -28.05
N ALA A 305 -17.39 -2.13 -28.36
CA ALA A 305 -18.84 -2.19 -28.16
C ALA A 305 -19.22 -2.18 -26.66
N ALA A 306 -18.43 -2.85 -25.81
CA ALA A 306 -18.63 -2.86 -24.36
C ALA A 306 -18.35 -1.50 -23.72
N GLU A 307 -17.30 -0.80 -24.16
CA GLU A 307 -16.98 0.55 -23.66
C GLU A 307 -18.04 1.58 -24.05
N ALA A 308 -18.61 1.49 -25.26
CA ALA A 308 -19.69 2.35 -25.71
C ALA A 308 -20.98 2.17 -24.87
N GLU A 309 -21.31 0.93 -24.49
CA GLU A 309 -22.44 0.62 -23.59
C GLU A 309 -22.22 1.19 -22.18
N VAL A 310 -20.99 1.13 -21.65
CA VAL A 310 -20.66 1.67 -20.32
C VAL A 310 -20.73 3.21 -20.30
N VAL A 311 -20.28 3.87 -21.37
CA VAL A 311 -20.41 5.34 -21.51
C VAL A 311 -21.89 5.74 -21.59
N LYS A 312 -22.70 4.99 -22.36
CA LYS A 312 -24.14 5.23 -22.47
C LYS A 312 -24.86 5.03 -21.13
N ALA A 313 -24.48 4.02 -20.35
CA ALA A 313 -25.01 3.79 -19.01
C ALA A 313 -24.64 4.91 -18.02
N ARG A 314 -23.41 5.45 -18.10
CA ARG A 314 -22.97 6.58 -17.26
C ARG A 314 -23.69 7.88 -17.60
N VAL A 315 -23.93 8.16 -18.88
CA VAL A 315 -24.71 9.33 -19.31
C VAL A 315 -26.16 9.21 -18.85
N ALA A 316 -26.76 8.02 -18.94
CA ALA A 316 -28.12 7.79 -18.46
C ALA A 316 -28.25 7.94 -16.92
N LEU A 317 -27.23 7.52 -16.16
CA LEU A 317 -27.18 7.70 -14.71
C LEU A 317 -27.08 9.20 -14.33
N ALA A 318 -26.21 9.95 -15.02
CA ALA A 318 -26.05 11.39 -14.80
C ALA A 318 -27.32 12.18 -15.16
N GLU A 319 -28.07 11.77 -16.19
CA GLU A 319 -29.38 12.36 -16.49
C GLU A 319 -30.41 12.05 -15.41
N ARG A 320 -30.38 10.85 -14.82
CA ARG A 320 -31.29 10.47 -13.74
C ARG A 320 -31.02 11.28 -12.47
N GLU A 321 -29.75 11.47 -12.11
CA GLU A 321 -29.36 12.34 -11.00
C GLU A 321 -29.74 13.81 -11.24
N ARG A 322 -29.68 14.28 -12.50
CA ARG A 322 -30.20 15.61 -12.86
C ARG A 322 -31.72 15.73 -12.70
N ARG A 323 -32.49 14.67 -12.94
CA ARG A 323 -33.95 14.68 -12.73
C ARG A 323 -34.31 14.59 -11.24
N ASP A 324 -33.55 13.84 -10.46
CA ASP A 324 -33.82 13.65 -9.02
C ASP A 324 -33.30 14.80 -8.14
N SER A 325 -32.34 15.61 -8.62
CA SER A 325 -31.77 16.73 -7.84
C SER A 325 -32.64 17.99 -7.78
N GLY A 326 -33.81 18.01 -8.44
CA GLY A 326 -34.78 19.11 -8.29
C GLY A 326 -34.26 20.50 -8.67
N MET A 327 -33.13 20.61 -9.37
CA MET A 327 -32.61 21.89 -9.87
C MET A 327 -33.51 22.39 -11.00
N THR A 328 -34.39 23.32 -10.65
CA THR A 328 -35.15 24.14 -11.60
C THR A 328 -34.22 24.81 -12.59
N ALA A 329 -34.53 24.67 -13.87
CA ALA A 329 -33.83 25.31 -14.99
C ALA A 329 -33.64 26.82 -14.76
N PRO A 330 -32.52 27.42 -15.22
CA PRO A 330 -32.35 28.86 -15.18
C PRO A 330 -33.44 29.54 -16.02
N ILE A 331 -34.04 30.56 -15.39
CA ILE A 331 -35.09 31.43 -15.91
C ILE A 331 -34.66 32.02 -17.27
N PRO A 332 -35.50 31.95 -18.32
CA PRO A 332 -35.23 32.68 -19.56
C PRO A 332 -35.41 34.17 -19.27
N VAL A 333 -34.32 34.93 -19.38
CA VAL A 333 -34.36 36.40 -19.35
C VAL A 333 -35.10 36.87 -20.59
N ALA A 334 -36.28 37.45 -20.37
CA ALA A 334 -37.12 38.03 -21.39
C ALA A 334 -36.51 39.30 -22.00
N ALA A 335 -36.86 39.51 -23.26
CA ALA A 335 -36.44 40.53 -24.19
C ALA A 335 -36.64 41.98 -23.72
N ALA A 336 -35.76 42.86 -24.23
CA ALA A 336 -36.05 44.26 -24.49
C ALA A 336 -35.71 44.60 -25.96
N THR A 337 -36.51 45.51 -26.49
CA THR A 337 -36.94 45.72 -27.87
C THR A 337 -35.97 46.44 -28.84
N ALA A 338 -36.16 46.13 -30.13
CA ALA A 338 -36.12 47.00 -31.32
C ALA A 338 -34.78 47.52 -31.88
N HIS A 339 -34.40 47.07 -33.10
CA HIS A 339 -34.64 47.80 -34.36
C HIS A 339 -34.10 47.02 -35.59
N ILE A 340 -34.73 47.32 -36.72
CA ILE A 340 -34.62 46.81 -38.09
C ILE A 340 -33.19 47.01 -38.69
N VAL A 341 -32.73 46.12 -39.59
CA VAL A 341 -32.16 46.37 -40.95
C VAL A 341 -31.25 45.20 -41.45
N ASP A 342 -31.60 44.69 -42.64
CA ASP A 342 -30.87 44.01 -43.72
C ASP A 342 -30.26 42.58 -43.65
N ASP A 343 -30.63 41.85 -44.71
CA ASP A 343 -30.11 40.61 -45.29
C ASP A 343 -28.59 40.61 -45.55
N VAL A 344 -27.87 39.63 -45.00
CA VAL A 344 -26.65 39.03 -45.60
C VAL A 344 -26.53 37.57 -45.12
N PRO A 345 -26.38 36.57 -46.01
CA PRO A 345 -26.07 35.20 -45.60
C PRO A 345 -24.58 35.06 -45.30
N VAL A 346 -24.24 34.64 -44.07
CA VAL A 346 -22.88 34.29 -43.66
C VAL A 346 -22.81 32.78 -43.54
N GLU A 347 -21.98 32.16 -44.38
CA GLU A 347 -21.53 30.78 -44.27
C GLU A 347 -20.76 30.60 -42.95
N ILE A 348 -21.14 29.58 -42.16
CA ILE A 348 -20.39 29.16 -40.98
C ILE A 348 -19.70 27.85 -41.35
N GLU A 349 -18.39 27.93 -41.54
CA GLU A 349 -17.47 26.78 -41.63
C GLU A 349 -17.50 26.00 -40.31
N GLU A 350 -17.81 24.71 -40.39
CA GLU A 350 -17.67 23.75 -39.30
C GLU A 350 -16.20 23.33 -39.19
N ASP A 351 -15.49 23.90 -38.21
CA ASP A 351 -14.11 23.55 -37.91
C ASP A 351 -14.07 22.56 -36.73
N THR A 352 -14.12 21.26 -37.05
CA THR A 352 -13.86 20.17 -36.09
C THR A 352 -12.36 19.88 -36.03
N PRO A 353 -11.67 19.99 -34.88
CA PRO A 353 -10.27 19.60 -34.79
C PRO A 353 -10.13 18.07 -34.78
N SER A 354 -9.51 17.56 -35.85
CA SER A 354 -9.07 16.17 -35.99
C SER A 354 -7.91 15.86 -35.04
N ILE A 355 -8.03 14.76 -34.30
CA ILE A 355 -6.97 14.19 -33.45
C ILE A 355 -6.02 13.36 -34.34
N PRO A 356 -4.70 13.59 -34.33
CA PRO A 356 -3.78 12.81 -35.16
C PRO A 356 -3.39 11.49 -34.48
N THR A 357 -3.61 10.41 -35.23
CA THR A 357 -3.14 9.04 -35.02
C THR A 357 -1.61 8.98 -34.98
N LEU A 358 -1.04 8.41 -33.92
CA LEU A 358 0.39 8.12 -33.81
C LEU A 358 0.71 6.74 -34.44
N GLY A 359 1.34 6.76 -35.61
CA GLY A 359 2.10 5.64 -36.18
C GLY A 359 3.58 6.01 -36.19
N GLY A 360 4.44 5.14 -35.66
CA GLY A 360 5.86 5.40 -35.45
C GLY A 360 6.73 5.32 -36.72
N ALA A 361 7.88 5.99 -36.68
CA ALA A 361 9.19 5.57 -37.18
C ALA A 361 10.18 6.73 -36.99
N GLY A 362 11.40 6.42 -36.56
CA GLY A 362 12.38 7.38 -36.08
C GLY A 362 12.80 8.45 -37.09
N GLN A 363 12.92 9.69 -36.60
CA GLN A 363 13.70 10.75 -37.21
C GLN A 363 14.39 11.56 -36.10
N SER A 364 15.63 11.93 -36.38
CA SER A 364 16.55 12.71 -35.56
C SER A 364 15.90 13.95 -34.94
N GLU A 365 16.02 14.09 -33.63
CA GLU A 365 15.54 15.23 -32.85
C GLU A 365 16.26 16.52 -33.23
N GLU A 366 15.62 17.34 -34.07
CA GLU A 366 15.90 18.77 -34.09
C GLU A 366 15.31 19.38 -32.81
N GLU A 367 16.17 19.54 -31.80
CA GLU A 367 15.85 20.20 -30.53
C GLU A 367 15.17 21.56 -30.79
N SER A 368 13.94 21.71 -30.28
CA SER A 368 13.08 22.89 -30.48
C SER A 368 13.83 24.18 -30.13
N PRO A 369 13.67 25.28 -30.91
CA PRO A 369 14.36 26.54 -30.67
C PRO A 369 14.11 27.11 -29.26
N LYS A 370 12.95 26.83 -28.66
CA LYS A 370 12.65 27.22 -27.26
C LYS A 370 13.49 26.47 -26.23
N LEU A 371 13.81 25.21 -26.49
CA LEU A 371 14.67 24.39 -25.63
C LEU A 371 16.13 24.85 -25.72
N LYS A 372 16.59 25.25 -26.92
CA LYS A 372 17.91 25.86 -27.10
C LYS A 372 18.06 27.18 -26.34
N GLU A 373 17.03 28.02 -26.36
CA GLU A 373 17.02 29.29 -25.61
C GLU A 373 17.00 29.06 -24.09
N ALA A 374 16.16 28.14 -23.60
CA ALA A 374 16.12 27.79 -22.18
C ALA A 374 17.45 27.22 -21.67
N ARG A 375 18.10 26.37 -22.48
CA ARG A 375 19.42 25.80 -22.16
C ARG A 375 20.53 26.84 -22.15
N ALA A 376 20.49 27.79 -23.10
CA ALA A 376 21.41 28.92 -23.12
C ALA A 376 21.25 29.82 -21.89
N ALA A 377 20.01 30.08 -21.45
CA ALA A 377 19.73 30.86 -20.25
C ALA A 377 20.24 30.17 -18.97
N MET A 378 20.08 28.84 -18.85
CA MET A 378 20.62 28.09 -17.72
C MET A 378 22.16 28.13 -17.67
N MET A 379 22.84 27.95 -18.81
CA MET A 379 24.31 28.04 -18.84
C MET A 379 24.82 29.45 -18.54
N ALA A 380 24.12 30.50 -18.99
CA ALA A 380 24.49 31.88 -18.66
C ALA A 380 24.39 32.15 -17.15
N THR A 381 23.36 31.62 -16.49
CA THR A 381 23.15 31.77 -15.05
C THR A 381 24.26 31.04 -14.27
N LEU A 382 24.65 29.84 -14.73
CA LEU A 382 25.70 29.05 -14.07
C LEU A 382 27.10 29.65 -14.21
N MET A 383 27.36 30.34 -15.32
CA MET A 383 28.64 31.00 -15.60
C MET A 383 28.79 32.35 -14.88
N GLN A 384 27.70 32.96 -14.42
CA GLN A 384 27.74 34.20 -13.63
C GLN A 384 28.13 33.95 -12.16
N SER A 385 28.04 32.73 -11.67
CA SER A 385 28.57 32.30 -10.37
C SER A 385 30.02 31.80 -10.49
N GLY A 386 30.93 32.72 -10.80
CA GLY A 386 32.37 32.45 -10.77
C GLY A 386 32.90 32.28 -9.33
N PRO A 387 33.91 31.41 -9.10
CA PRO A 387 34.51 31.22 -7.79
C PRO A 387 35.56 32.33 -7.54
N GLY A 388 35.13 33.43 -6.93
CA GLY A 388 36.03 34.53 -6.62
C GLY A 388 35.35 35.60 -5.81
N ASP A 389 35.30 35.39 -4.49
CA ASP A 389 35.37 36.41 -3.42
C ASP A 389 34.77 35.84 -2.12
N VAL A 390 35.48 34.87 -1.53
CA VAL A 390 35.37 34.58 -0.09
C VAL A 390 36.51 35.33 0.60
N ALA A 391 36.45 36.66 0.52
CA ALA A 391 37.27 37.53 1.34
C ALA A 391 36.72 37.50 2.77
N ALA A 392 37.63 37.29 3.71
CA ALA A 392 37.40 37.13 5.13
C ALA A 392 36.44 38.19 5.71
N ASN A 393 35.27 37.73 6.15
CA ASN A 393 34.41 38.53 7.00
C ASN A 393 34.89 38.34 8.45
N PRO A 394 35.51 39.35 9.09
CA PRO A 394 35.88 39.23 10.50
C PRO A 394 34.59 39.07 11.31
N ARG A 395 34.55 38.02 12.13
CA ARG A 395 33.49 37.76 13.11
C ARG A 395 33.13 39.06 13.83
N GLN A 396 31.99 39.66 13.47
CA GLN A 396 31.36 40.67 14.31
C GLN A 396 31.02 39.98 15.63
N ALA A 397 31.64 40.48 16.70
CA ALA A 397 31.24 40.15 18.06
C ALA A 397 29.74 40.43 18.16
N TRP A 398 29.00 39.45 18.67
CA TRP A 398 27.61 39.63 19.05
C TRP A 398 27.58 40.73 20.10
N GLY A 399 27.21 41.94 19.67
CA GLY A 399 26.94 43.03 20.57
C GLY A 399 25.85 42.60 21.54
N GLU A 400 26.08 42.86 22.82
CA GLU A 400 25.13 42.66 23.90
C GLU A 400 23.77 43.22 23.47
N SER A 401 22.84 42.30 23.22
CA SER A 401 21.45 42.62 22.96
C SER A 401 20.92 43.34 24.19
N ASP A 402 20.60 44.62 24.02
CA ASP A 402 19.80 45.42 24.93
C ASP A 402 18.44 44.72 25.10
N VAL A 403 18.34 43.87 26.12
CA VAL A 403 17.08 43.28 26.56
C VAL A 403 16.39 44.37 27.37
N PRO A 404 15.28 44.97 26.89
CA PRO A 404 14.54 45.90 27.71
C PRO A 404 14.10 45.18 28.99
N ALA A 405 14.47 45.77 30.12
CA ALA A 405 14.17 45.26 31.44
C ALA A 405 12.68 44.89 31.54
N LYS A 406 12.42 43.64 31.96
CA LYS A 406 11.09 43.16 32.35
C LYS A 406 10.43 44.19 33.29
N PRO A 407 9.20 44.67 33.03
CA PRO A 407 8.42 45.28 34.08
C PRO A 407 8.04 44.18 35.08
N SER A 408 8.84 44.10 36.15
CA SER A 408 8.51 43.41 37.37
C SER A 408 7.43 44.20 38.11
N SER A 409 6.16 44.03 37.69
CA SER A 409 4.97 44.15 38.53
C SER A 409 3.74 43.88 37.68
N LEU A 410 3.38 42.60 37.52
CA LEU A 410 2.00 42.23 37.18
C LEU A 410 1.42 41.57 38.41
N GLU A 411 0.95 42.42 39.30
CA GLU A 411 0.21 42.07 40.50
C GLU A 411 -1.15 41.53 40.04
N TRP A 412 -1.30 40.19 40.03
CA TRP A 412 -2.59 39.56 39.80
C TRP A 412 -3.50 39.93 40.98
N PRO A 413 -4.70 40.50 40.75
CA PRO A 413 -5.62 40.79 41.83
C PRO A 413 -5.96 39.50 42.59
N ALA A 414 -5.89 39.56 43.92
CA ALA A 414 -6.21 38.46 44.79
C ALA A 414 -7.60 37.90 44.46
N PRO A 415 -7.77 36.57 44.37
CA PRO A 415 -9.08 35.97 44.18
C PRO A 415 -10.01 36.39 45.34
N PRO A 416 -11.31 36.62 45.06
CA PRO A 416 -12.26 37.09 46.06
C PRO A 416 -12.32 36.11 47.25
N PRO A 417 -12.30 36.60 48.50
CA PRO A 417 -12.44 35.76 49.67
C PRO A 417 -13.89 35.28 49.78
N GLY A 418 -14.16 34.03 49.39
CA GLY A 418 -15.56 33.58 49.40
C GLY A 418 -15.91 32.13 49.08
N MET A 419 -14.97 31.20 48.92
CA MET A 419 -15.31 29.77 48.88
C MET A 419 -14.51 28.99 49.91
N VAL A 420 -15.05 29.02 51.13
CA VAL A 420 -14.74 28.08 52.19
C VAL A 420 -15.28 26.72 51.78
N SER A 421 -14.43 25.86 51.19
CA SER A 421 -14.71 24.43 51.22
C SER A 421 -14.53 23.97 52.66
N VAL A 422 -15.67 23.82 53.35
CA VAL A 422 -15.77 23.16 54.65
C VAL A 422 -15.38 21.69 54.45
N ILE A 423 -14.11 21.36 54.69
CA ILE A 423 -13.70 19.99 54.95
C ILE A 423 -13.77 19.83 56.47
N SER A 424 -14.93 19.39 56.95
CA SER A 424 -15.10 18.91 58.32
C SER A 424 -14.28 17.65 58.54
N PRO A 425 -13.49 17.55 59.62
CA PRO A 425 -12.86 16.31 60.02
C PRO A 425 -13.80 15.52 60.94
N GLY A 426 -13.98 14.23 60.63
CA GLY A 426 -14.37 13.23 61.61
C GLY A 426 -15.87 13.01 61.80
N THR A 427 -16.40 12.08 61.01
CA THR A 427 -17.53 11.24 61.45
C THR A 427 -17.25 9.81 61.05
N LYS A 428 -16.98 8.96 62.04
CA LYS A 428 -16.90 7.50 61.89
C LYS A 428 -18.30 7.00 61.55
N THR A 429 -18.51 6.53 60.32
CA THR A 429 -19.66 5.68 59.98
C THR A 429 -19.31 4.22 60.24
N PRO A 430 -20.26 3.43 60.79
CA PRO A 430 -20.04 2.03 61.13
C PRO A 430 -20.01 1.15 59.88
N VAL A 431 -19.15 0.14 59.93
CA VAL A 431 -19.04 -0.97 58.99
C VAL A 431 -20.40 -1.69 58.91
N PRO A 432 -21.06 -1.77 57.73
CA PRO A 432 -22.18 -2.69 57.57
C PRO A 432 -21.64 -4.11 57.46
N ALA A 433 -22.12 -4.98 58.34
CA ALA A 433 -21.91 -6.41 58.31
C ALA A 433 -22.37 -6.98 56.96
N GLY A 434 -21.47 -7.70 56.29
CA GLY A 434 -21.79 -8.44 55.08
C GLY A 434 -22.79 -9.56 55.39
N PRO A 435 -23.80 -9.80 54.54
CA PRO A 435 -24.67 -10.96 54.67
C PRO A 435 -23.92 -12.26 54.35
N PRO A 436 -24.37 -13.39 54.93
CA PRO A 436 -23.66 -14.66 54.89
C PRO A 436 -23.65 -15.25 53.48
N SER A 437 -22.49 -15.79 53.12
CA SER A 437 -22.30 -16.77 52.06
C SER A 437 -23.05 -18.05 52.42
N ASP A 438 -24.10 -18.37 51.67
CA ASP A 438 -24.63 -19.72 51.57
C ASP A 438 -25.16 -20.01 50.15
N GLU A 439 -24.59 -21.09 49.62
CA GLU A 439 -25.17 -22.15 48.78
C GLU A 439 -25.80 -21.87 47.39
N PHE A 440 -25.55 -22.85 46.51
CA PHE A 440 -26.15 -23.13 45.19
C PHE A 440 -25.61 -22.26 44.01
N LEU A 441 -25.02 -22.78 42.93
CA LEU A 441 -25.12 -24.09 42.26
C LEU A 441 -23.78 -24.52 41.66
N THR A 442 -23.43 -25.78 41.89
CA THR A 442 -22.55 -26.58 41.07
C THR A 442 -23.05 -26.60 39.63
N PHE A 443 -22.21 -26.16 38.69
CA PHE A 443 -22.41 -26.34 37.26
C PHE A 443 -22.06 -27.80 36.93
N GLU A 444 -23.05 -28.69 37.13
CA GLU A 444 -22.99 -30.07 36.67
C GLU A 444 -23.04 -30.11 35.14
N SER A 445 -22.32 -31.10 34.61
CA SER A 445 -22.16 -31.44 33.20
C SER A 445 -23.48 -31.46 32.43
N LEU A 446 -23.55 -30.66 31.36
CA LEU A 446 -24.40 -30.94 30.20
C LEU A 446 -23.54 -31.60 29.11
N ASP A 447 -23.16 -32.85 29.37
CA ASP A 447 -22.97 -33.86 28.34
C ASP A 447 -24.30 -34.64 28.28
N ASP A 448 -25.09 -34.51 27.22
CA ASP A 448 -25.70 -35.63 26.47
C ASP A 448 -26.63 -35.12 25.35
N GLU A 449 -26.69 -35.90 24.28
CA GLU A 449 -27.60 -35.83 23.13
C GLU A 449 -27.54 -34.64 22.16
N MET A 450 -26.59 -34.70 21.22
CA MET A 450 -26.89 -34.33 19.82
C MET A 450 -26.18 -35.26 18.82
N GLU A 451 -26.99 -36.08 18.16
CA GLU A 451 -26.80 -36.71 16.85
C GLU A 451 -25.58 -37.62 16.64
N ARG A 452 -25.76 -38.91 16.99
CA ARG A 452 -25.08 -40.00 16.28
C ARG A 452 -25.59 -40.07 14.83
N PRO A 453 -24.73 -40.16 13.81
CA PRO A 453 -25.15 -40.46 12.45
C PRO A 453 -25.77 -41.87 12.41
N GLN A 454 -27.02 -41.97 11.94
CA GLN A 454 -27.65 -43.24 11.66
C GLN A 454 -26.79 -44.03 10.65
N ALA A 455 -26.38 -45.22 11.07
CA ALA A 455 -25.80 -46.22 10.20
C ALA A 455 -26.79 -46.52 9.07
N ARG A 456 -26.39 -46.22 7.83
CA ARG A 456 -27.11 -46.64 6.63
C ARG A 456 -27.29 -48.15 6.66
N SER A 457 -28.54 -48.60 6.65
CA SER A 457 -28.88 -50.01 6.47
C SER A 457 -28.32 -50.52 5.14
N ALA A 458 -27.75 -51.71 5.15
CA ALA A 458 -27.30 -52.42 3.96
C ALA A 458 -28.41 -52.50 2.89
N PRO A 459 -28.08 -52.41 1.59
CA PRO A 459 -29.05 -52.60 0.52
C PRO A 459 -29.53 -54.07 0.47
N PRO A 460 -30.81 -54.32 0.12
CA PRO A 460 -31.33 -55.67 -0.02
C PRO A 460 -30.67 -56.39 -1.22
N PRO A 461 -30.54 -57.73 -1.16
CA PRO A 461 -29.93 -58.50 -2.24
C PRO A 461 -30.79 -58.45 -3.51
N LEU A 462 -30.12 -58.23 -4.64
CA LEU A 462 -30.74 -58.29 -5.96
C LEU A 462 -31.32 -59.70 -6.23
N PRO A 463 -32.51 -59.80 -6.86
CA PRO A 463 -33.07 -61.07 -7.27
C PRO A 463 -32.20 -61.67 -8.39
N LYS A 464 -31.79 -62.93 -8.19
CA LYS A 464 -31.14 -63.73 -9.23
C LYS A 464 -32.12 -63.91 -10.40
N ARG A 465 -31.70 -63.49 -11.58
CA ARG A 465 -32.18 -64.00 -12.87
C ARG A 465 -31.01 -64.15 -13.82
#